data_AF-A0A8T8E0B6-F1
#
_entry.id   AF-A0A8T8E0B6-F1
#
_cell.length_a   1.000
_cell.length_b   1.000
_cell.length_c   1.000
_cell.angle_alpha   90.00
_cell.angle_beta   90.00
_cell.angle_gamma   90.00
#
_symmetry.space_group_name_H-M   'P 1'
#
loop_
_entity.id
_entity.type
_entity.pdbx_description
1 polymer ?
#
loop_
_entity_poly.entity_id
_entity_poly.type
_entity_poly.pdbx_seq_one_letter_code
_entity_poly.pdbx_strand_id
1 'polypeptide(L)'
;MTLIAIDFDKTLTRDSGDPYKAGGEEPDEEMVEFVRSLKEEKQYDIIVWTARPWKHAGHIAGLLTMWGVPYNGLKCEKGGAHVYVDDRAVNHNDPNWESRVFGLADHDSQDPDQHVLGEYEERLEEQRHNPVDE
;
A
#
# COMPACT_ATOMS: atom_id res chain seq x y z
N MET A 1 -1.88 -5.33 13.44
CA MET A 1 -0.90 -5.54 12.35
C MET A 1 -0.98 -4.31 11.46
N THR A 2 0.11 -3.58 11.26
CA THR A 2 0.06 -2.32 10.48
C THR A 2 0.16 -2.62 8.99
N LEU A 3 -0.75 -2.04 8.20
CA LEU A 3 -0.77 -2.12 6.74
C LEU A 3 -0.35 -0.78 6.13
N ILE A 4 0.65 -0.79 5.26
CA ILE A 4 1.13 0.39 4.55
C ILE A 4 0.78 0.29 3.07
N ALA A 5 0.08 1.30 2.57
CA ALA A 5 -0.22 1.45 1.15
C ALA A 5 0.85 2.29 0.46
N ILE A 6 1.58 1.67 -0.46
CA ILE A 6 2.68 2.29 -1.20
C ILE A 6 2.24 2.53 -2.65
N ASP A 7 2.32 3.76 -3.12
CA ASP A 7 2.07 4.07 -4.54
C ASP A 7 3.18 3.46 -5.42
N PHE A 8 2.87 3.20 -6.69
CA PHE A 8 3.84 2.62 -7.61
C PHE A 8 4.61 3.71 -8.37
N ASP A 9 3.89 4.47 -9.20
CA ASP A 9 4.50 5.46 -10.09
C ASP A 9 5.07 6.64 -9.31
N LYS A 10 6.32 7.03 -9.59
CA LYS A 10 7.02 8.13 -8.90
C LYS A 10 7.20 7.91 -7.39
N THR A 11 6.99 6.68 -6.91
CA THR A 11 7.24 6.29 -5.52
C THR A 11 8.11 5.06 -5.48
N LEU A 12 7.69 3.94 -6.07
CA LEU A 12 8.56 2.78 -6.27
C LEU A 12 9.38 2.87 -7.56
N THR A 13 9.00 3.78 -8.46
CA THR A 13 9.69 4.06 -9.71
C THR A 13 10.24 5.48 -9.70
N ARG A 14 11.40 5.70 -10.35
CA ARG A 14 12.01 7.04 -10.47
C ARG A 14 11.15 8.03 -11.27
N ASP A 15 10.37 7.51 -12.21
CA ASP A 15 9.40 8.27 -13.00
C ASP A 15 8.16 7.41 -13.27
N SER A 16 7.08 8.01 -13.74
CA SER A 16 5.82 7.30 -14.06
C SER A 16 5.95 6.35 -15.26
N GLY A 17 7.05 6.40 -16.00
CA GLY A 17 7.14 5.76 -17.32
C GLY A 17 6.03 6.24 -18.26
N ASP A 18 5.80 5.51 -19.35
CA ASP A 18 4.56 5.66 -20.12
C ASP A 18 3.49 4.76 -19.45
N PRO A 19 2.49 5.30 -18.75
CA PRO A 19 1.49 4.50 -18.04
C PRO A 19 0.64 3.62 -18.99
N TYR A 20 0.73 3.85 -20.30
CA TYR A 20 0.03 3.10 -21.34
C TYR A 20 0.94 2.12 -22.09
N LYS A 21 2.23 2.04 -21.78
CA LYS A 21 3.15 1.05 -22.35
C LYS A 21 3.89 0.30 -21.25
N ALA A 22 3.87 -1.02 -21.36
CA ALA A 22 4.70 -1.86 -20.50
C ALA A 22 6.17 -1.73 -20.91
N GLY A 23 7.04 -1.41 -19.95
CA GLY A 23 8.48 -1.40 -20.10
C GLY A 23 9.11 -0.01 -19.97
N GLY A 24 10.34 0.02 -19.44
CA GLY A 24 11.14 1.23 -19.27
C GLY A 24 11.06 1.85 -17.87
N GLU A 25 10.30 1.27 -16.95
CA GLU A 25 10.32 1.68 -15.55
C GLU A 25 11.65 1.31 -14.87
N GLU A 26 12.24 2.27 -14.16
CA GLU A 26 13.40 2.05 -13.31
C GLU A 26 12.98 2.14 -11.84
N PRO A 27 13.47 1.22 -10.97
CA PRO A 27 13.17 1.28 -9.55
C PRO A 27 13.80 2.51 -8.92
N ASP A 28 13.10 3.09 -7.96
CA ASP A 28 13.72 3.92 -6.95
C ASP A 28 14.36 3.01 -5.89
N GLU A 29 15.69 2.87 -5.94
CA GLU A 29 16.43 1.94 -5.08
C GLU A 29 16.30 2.27 -3.59
N GLU A 30 16.19 3.56 -3.23
CA GLU A 30 16.02 4.00 -1.84
C GLU A 30 14.65 3.56 -1.32
N MET A 31 13.60 3.77 -2.12
CA MET A 31 12.24 3.35 -1.77
C MET A 31 12.09 1.82 -1.75
N VAL A 32 12.77 1.10 -2.64
CA VAL A 32 12.80 -0.37 -2.63
C VAL A 32 13.42 -0.89 -1.32
N GLU A 33 14.56 -0.32 -0.90
CA GLU A 33 15.21 -0.68 0.36
C GLU A 33 14.33 -0.33 1.56
N PHE A 34 13.71 0.84 1.55
CA PHE A 34 12.81 1.25 2.62
C PHE A 34 11.64 0.28 2.77
N VAL A 35 10.95 -0.08 1.68
CA VAL A 35 9.85 -1.06 1.72
C VAL A 35 10.34 -2.43 2.21
N ARG A 36 11.56 -2.84 1.86
CA ARG A 36 12.16 -4.06 2.40
C ARG A 36 12.32 -3.99 3.92
N SER A 37 12.85 -2.89 4.45
CA SER A 37 12.98 -2.70 5.91
C SER A 37 11.62 -2.72 6.63
N LEU A 38 10.58 -2.12 6.03
CA LEU A 38 9.21 -2.17 6.58
C LEU A 38 8.72 -3.62 6.70
N LYS A 39 9.01 -4.47 5.72
CA LYS A 39 8.57 -5.87 5.76
C LYS A 39 9.43 -6.73 6.68
N GLU A 40 10.75 -6.65 6.55
CA GLU A 40 11.70 -7.58 7.17
C GLU A 40 12.00 -7.20 8.63
N GLU A 41 12.13 -5.92 8.92
CA GLU A 41 12.50 -5.44 10.26
C GLU A 41 11.28 -5.11 11.11
N LYS A 42 10.24 -4.52 10.50
CA LYS A 42 9.03 -4.10 11.21
C LYS A 42 7.87 -5.09 11.12
N GLN A 43 7.96 -6.08 10.21
CA GLN A 43 6.90 -7.07 9.97
C GLN A 43 5.56 -6.43 9.60
N TYR A 44 5.57 -5.26 8.97
CA TYR A 44 4.35 -4.62 8.47
C TYR A 44 3.83 -5.31 7.22
N ASP A 45 2.53 -5.19 6.96
CA ASP A 45 1.95 -5.59 5.69
C ASP A 45 2.07 -4.46 4.68
N ILE A 46 2.35 -4.82 3.42
CA ILE A 46 2.56 -3.88 2.33
C ILE A 46 1.54 -4.18 1.25
N ILE A 47 0.75 -3.18 0.88
CA ILE A 47 0.01 -3.21 -0.39
C ILE A 47 0.62 -2.18 -1.35
N VAL A 48 0.87 -2.59 -2.59
CA VAL A 48 1.17 -1.64 -3.64
C VAL A 48 -0.17 -1.15 -4.19
N TRP A 49 -0.46 0.15 -4.08
CA TRP A 49 -1.74 0.74 -4.49
C TRP A 49 -1.53 1.83 -5.54
N THR A 50 -1.75 1.47 -6.80
CA THR A 50 -1.45 2.30 -7.97
C THR A 50 -2.71 2.76 -8.69
N ALA A 51 -2.63 3.90 -9.36
CA ALA A 51 -3.66 4.38 -10.29
C ALA A 51 -3.67 3.62 -11.63
N ARG A 52 -2.64 2.81 -11.92
CA ARG A 52 -2.59 1.98 -13.13
C ARG A 52 -3.78 1.00 -13.18
N PRO A 53 -4.34 0.72 -14.37
CA PRO A 53 -5.49 -0.19 -14.49
C PRO A 53 -5.08 -1.66 -14.31
N TRP A 54 -6.05 -2.49 -13.92
CA TRP A 54 -5.83 -3.93 -13.62
C TRP A 54 -5.16 -4.73 -14.73
N LYS A 55 -5.33 -4.31 -16.00
CA LYS A 55 -4.63 -4.95 -17.13
C LYS A 55 -3.10 -4.90 -17.03
N HIS A 56 -2.53 -4.02 -16.19
CA HIS A 56 -1.09 -3.93 -15.93
C HIS A 56 -0.65 -4.71 -14.68
N ALA A 57 -1.56 -5.34 -13.93
CA ALA A 57 -1.23 -5.96 -12.65
C ALA A 57 -0.13 -7.02 -12.77
N GLY A 58 -0.18 -7.87 -13.81
CA GLY A 58 0.86 -8.88 -14.04
C GLY A 58 2.23 -8.27 -14.37
N HIS A 59 2.27 -7.16 -15.12
CA HIS A 59 3.52 -6.44 -15.41
C HIS A 59 4.11 -5.83 -14.13
N ILE A 60 3.28 -5.14 -13.35
CA ILE A 60 3.70 -4.53 -12.06
C ILE A 60 4.22 -5.61 -11.12
N ALA A 61 3.49 -6.72 -10.94
CA ALA A 61 3.91 -7.84 -10.11
C ALA A 61 5.25 -8.43 -10.57
N GLY A 62 5.47 -8.52 -11.89
CA GLY A 62 6.74 -8.93 -12.47
C GLY A 62 7.89 -7.98 -12.13
N LEU A 63 7.68 -6.67 -12.28
CA LEU A 63 8.67 -5.65 -11.89
C LEU A 63 9.01 -5.72 -10.40
N LEU A 64 8.00 -5.73 -9.53
CA LEU A 64 8.17 -5.85 -8.08
C LEU A 64 8.98 -7.10 -7.71
N THR A 65 8.71 -8.23 -8.38
CA THR A 65 9.46 -9.48 -8.17
C THR A 65 10.91 -9.34 -8.62
N MET A 66 11.17 -8.76 -9.80
CA MET A 66 12.53 -8.58 -10.31
C MET A 66 13.36 -7.62 -9.46
N TRP A 67 12.73 -6.59 -8.90
CA TRP A 67 13.38 -5.61 -8.02
C TRP A 67 13.50 -6.08 -6.57
N GLY A 68 12.91 -7.23 -6.23
CA GLY A 68 12.92 -7.75 -4.87
C GLY A 68 12.16 -6.86 -3.88
N VAL A 69 11.05 -6.27 -4.31
CA VAL A 69 10.13 -5.52 -3.45
C VAL A 69 9.17 -6.51 -2.78
N PRO A 70 9.19 -6.66 -1.45
CA PRO A 70 8.25 -7.53 -0.78
C PRO A 70 6.87 -6.84 -0.62
N TYR A 71 5.80 -7.57 -0.94
CA TYR A 71 4.43 -7.08 -0.77
C TYR A 71 3.43 -8.21 -0.50
N ASN A 72 2.34 -7.88 0.19
CA ASN A 72 1.23 -8.78 0.49
C ASN A 72 0.13 -8.74 -0.57
N GLY A 73 -0.07 -7.58 -1.20
CA GLY A 73 -1.13 -7.40 -2.18
C GLY A 73 -0.87 -6.27 -3.16
N LEU A 74 -1.56 -6.34 -4.30
CA LEU A 74 -1.55 -5.31 -5.33
C LEU A 74 -2.98 -4.82 -5.53
N LYS A 75 -3.18 -3.50 -5.48
CA LYS A 75 -4.43 -2.84 -5.77
C LYS A 75 -4.23 -1.85 -6.92
N CYS A 76 -4.99 -2.06 -8.00
CA CYS A 76 -5.01 -1.16 -9.14
C CYS A 76 -6.22 -0.21 -9.09
N GLU A 77 -6.23 0.75 -10.02
CA GLU A 77 -7.30 1.74 -10.19
C GLU A 77 -7.54 2.61 -8.95
N LYS A 78 -6.46 2.98 -8.24
CA LYS A 78 -6.49 4.13 -7.33
C LYS A 78 -7.02 5.35 -8.09
N GLY A 79 -7.95 6.10 -7.50
CA GLY A 79 -8.54 7.26 -8.16
C GLY A 79 -7.47 8.28 -8.54
N GLY A 80 -7.23 8.48 -9.84
CA GLY A 80 -6.20 9.40 -10.33
C GLY A 80 -6.56 10.85 -9.98
N ALA A 81 -5.80 11.46 -9.08
CA ALA A 81 -5.98 12.84 -8.65
C ALA A 81 -4.68 13.65 -8.82
N HIS A 82 -4.80 14.97 -8.93
CA HIS A 82 -3.63 15.87 -8.97
C HIS A 82 -2.96 15.98 -7.59
N VAL A 83 -3.75 15.91 -6.52
CA VAL A 83 -3.29 16.01 -5.14
C VAL A 83 -4.19 15.10 -4.30
N TYR A 84 -3.60 14.37 -3.36
CA TYR A 84 -4.34 13.66 -2.30
C TYR A 84 -4.27 14.50 -1.01
N VAL A 85 -5.42 14.67 -0.36
CA VAL A 85 -5.52 15.24 0.99
C VAL A 85 -6.06 14.13 1.87
N ASP A 86 -5.18 13.59 2.69
CA ASP A 86 -5.41 12.39 3.50
C ASP A 86 -4.57 12.56 4.76
N ASP A 87 -5.18 12.34 5.93
CA ASP A 87 -4.55 12.53 7.24
C ASP A 87 -3.40 11.56 7.49
N ARG A 88 -3.32 10.47 6.72
CA ARG A 88 -2.29 9.42 6.80
C ARG A 88 -1.34 9.42 5.61
N ALA A 89 -1.49 10.34 4.67
CA ALA A 89 -0.58 10.44 3.54
C ALA A 89 0.79 10.99 3.95
N VAL A 90 1.84 10.35 3.40
CA VAL A 90 3.22 10.81 3.50
C VAL A 90 3.79 10.97 2.10
N ASN A 91 4.43 12.10 1.83
CA ASN A 91 5.21 12.32 0.62
C ASN A 91 6.68 11.98 0.90
N HIS A 92 7.23 10.99 0.20
CA HIS A 92 8.62 10.55 0.39
C HIS A 92 9.68 11.57 -0.08
N ASN A 93 9.26 12.68 -0.69
CA ASN A 93 10.14 13.80 -1.02
C ASN A 93 10.24 14.85 0.10
N ASP A 94 9.42 14.74 1.15
CA ASP A 94 9.46 15.66 2.29
C ASP A 94 10.65 15.32 3.23
N PRO A 95 11.26 16.31 3.90
CA PRO A 95 12.25 16.03 4.93
C PRO A 95 11.68 15.15 6.06
N ASN A 96 12.46 14.16 6.50
CA ASN A 96 12.10 13.23 7.59
C ASN A 96 10.83 12.40 7.32
N TRP A 97 10.47 12.15 6.06
CA TRP A 97 9.27 11.39 5.70
C TRP A 97 9.25 9.99 6.32
N GLU A 98 10.38 9.29 6.43
CA GLU A 98 10.48 7.97 7.06
C GLU A 98 10.00 8.00 8.52
N SER A 99 10.45 9.01 9.28
CA SER A 99 10.03 9.20 10.67
C SER A 99 8.53 9.47 10.77
N ARG A 100 7.94 10.14 9.77
CA ARG A 100 6.49 10.34 9.69
C ARG A 100 5.75 9.03 9.39
N VAL A 101 6.28 8.18 8.50
CA VAL A 101 5.72 6.84 8.24
C VAL A 101 5.68 6.04 9.54
N PHE A 102 6.80 5.95 10.26
CA PHE A 102 6.84 5.22 11.53
C PHE A 102 5.91 5.83 12.58
N GLY A 103 5.89 7.16 12.70
CA GLY A 103 5.00 7.85 13.63
C GLY A 103 3.51 7.55 13.38
N LEU A 104 3.08 7.54 12.11
CA LEU A 104 1.70 7.20 11.74
C LEU A 104 1.42 5.69 11.92
N ALA A 105 2.35 4.83 11.52
CA ALA A 105 2.25 3.38 11.63
C ALA A 105 2.12 2.91 13.09
N ASP A 106 2.82 3.56 14.01
CA ASP A 106 2.78 3.25 15.44
C ASP A 106 1.51 3.82 16.10
N HIS A 107 1.03 4.99 15.66
CA HIS A 107 -0.16 5.63 16.22
C HIS A 107 -1.47 4.93 15.82
N ASP A 108 -1.53 4.32 14.62
CA ASP A 108 -2.68 3.55 14.15
C ASP A 108 -2.93 2.28 14.97
N SER A 109 -1.87 1.69 15.56
CA SER A 109 -2.01 0.55 16.47
C SER A 109 -2.78 0.88 17.76
N GLN A 110 -3.08 2.16 18.00
CA GLN A 110 -3.71 2.66 19.22
C GLN A 110 -4.98 3.48 18.96
N ASP A 111 -5.45 3.60 17.71
CA ASP A 111 -6.66 4.37 17.39
C ASP A 111 -7.93 3.50 17.58
N PRO A 112 -8.75 3.75 18.62
CA PRO A 112 -9.93 2.94 18.91
C PRO A 112 -11.03 3.07 17.84
N ASP A 113 -11.05 4.14 17.06
CA ASP A 113 -12.08 4.37 16.04
C ASP A 113 -11.80 3.59 14.74
N GLN A 114 -10.58 3.06 14.57
CA GLN A 114 -10.17 2.24 13.43
C GLN A 114 -10.42 0.75 13.64
N HIS A 115 -10.62 0.29 14.88
CA HIS A 115 -11.08 -1.07 15.19
C HIS A 115 -12.47 -1.38 14.61
N VAL A 116 -13.23 -0.35 14.23
CA VAL A 116 -14.60 -0.45 13.73
C VAL A 116 -14.71 -1.30 12.45
N LEU A 117 -13.68 -1.33 11.59
CA LEU A 117 -13.71 -2.21 10.42
C LEU A 117 -13.60 -3.70 10.78
N GLY A 118 -12.77 -4.06 11.76
CA GLY A 118 -12.68 -5.42 12.29
C GLY A 118 -13.99 -5.87 12.94
N GLU A 119 -14.65 -4.98 13.68
CA GLU A 119 -15.97 -5.25 14.29
C GLU A 119 -17.10 -5.43 13.26
N TYR A 120 -16.96 -4.87 12.05
CA TYR A 120 -17.90 -5.08 10.95
C TYR A 120 -17.69 -6.46 10.30
N GLU A 121 -16.44 -6.88 10.11
CA GLU A 121 -16.11 -8.21 9.57
C GLU A 121 -16.48 -9.32 10.56
N GLU A 122 -16.20 -9.16 11.85
CA GLU A 122 -16.64 -10.09 12.90
C GLU A 122 -18.17 -10.20 12.97
N ARG A 123 -18.91 -9.08 12.88
CA ARG A 123 -20.38 -9.09 12.80
C ARG A 123 -20.91 -9.84 11.58
N LEU A 124 -20.24 -9.73 10.43
CA LEU A 124 -20.63 -10.45 9.22
C LEU A 124 -20.34 -11.95 9.33
N GLU A 125 -19.27 -12.35 10.02
CA GLU A 125 -18.97 -13.75 10.30
C GLU A 125 -19.95 -14.37 11.31
N GLU A 126 -20.34 -13.63 12.36
CA GLU A 126 -21.36 -14.04 13.32
C GLU A 126 -22.73 -14.20 12.64
N GLN A 127 -23.11 -13.29 11.74
CA GLN A 127 -24.35 -13.38 10.95
C GLN A 127 -24.34 -14.53 9.94
N ARG A 128 -23.17 -14.97 9.47
CA ARG A 128 -23.04 -16.16 8.61
C ARG A 128 -23.16 -17.47 9.38
N HIS A 129 -22.86 -17.49 10.68
CA HIS A 129 -22.90 -18.70 11.50
C HIS A 129 -24.22 -18.91 12.26
N ASN A 130 -25.08 -17.89 12.34
CA ASN A 130 -26.45 -18.03 12.81
C ASN A 130 -27.42 -17.74 11.66
N PRO A 131 -27.81 -18.76 10.85
CA PRO A 131 -28.94 -18.58 9.95
C PRO A 131 -30.16 -18.30 10.84
N VAL A 132 -30.82 -17.17 10.58
CA VAL A 132 -32.10 -16.86 11.23
C VAL A 132 -33.07 -17.94 10.77
N ASP A 133 -33.45 -18.83 11.68
CA ASP A 133 -34.54 -19.78 11.45
C ASP A 133 -35.81 -18.98 11.15
N GLU A 134 -36.29 -19.05 9.91
CA GLU A 134 -37.63 -18.60 9.48
C GLU A 134 -38.75 -19.51 10.03
#